data_AF-A0A1Q5X8L2-F1
#
_entry.id   AF-A0A1Q5X8L2-F1
#
_cell.length_a   1.000
_cell.length_b   1.000
_cell.length_c   1.000
_cell.angle_alpha   90.00
_cell.angle_beta   90.00
_cell.angle_gamma   90.00
#
_symmetry.space_group_name_H-M   'P 1'
#
loop_
_entity.id
_entity.type
_entity.pdbx_description
1 polymer ?
#
loop_
_entity_poly.entity_id
_entity_poly.type
_entity_poly.pdbx_seq_one_letter_code
_entity_poly.pdbx_strand_id
1 'polypeptide(L)'
;MNRSWLIGTALIISAATVLLLPQLASLEPSLQHKYGAVEVFGEEGTVLGSNNLVDLLGELPLTLSIDRVGWKGRVLSLDLKVTGNESEPQEIYQNMALAISFAFQETVNVDQLLLRIVAEDKWLESRRLLLAGDIRRNEWSPGLQEALQTAAGRPLPESLKSGLRISESELWKRQFIYP
;
A
#
# COMPACT_ATOMS: atom_id res chain seq x y z
N MET A 1 42.20 14.23 -53.18
CA MET A 1 40.89 14.03 -52.52
C MET A 1 40.52 15.34 -51.86
N ASN A 2 39.50 16.04 -52.36
CA ASN A 2 39.35 17.48 -52.15
C ASN A 2 38.69 17.78 -50.80
N ARG A 3 39.34 18.61 -49.96
CA ARG A 3 38.94 18.91 -48.57
C ARG A 3 37.52 19.52 -48.48
N SER A 4 37.05 20.18 -49.54
CA SER A 4 35.69 20.72 -49.66
C SER A 4 34.61 19.64 -49.76
N TRP A 5 34.93 18.45 -50.28
CA TRP A 5 34.00 17.32 -50.38
C TRP A 5 33.77 16.63 -49.01
N LEU A 6 34.80 16.62 -48.16
CA LEU A 6 34.71 16.10 -46.80
C LEU A 6 33.88 17.00 -45.87
N ILE A 7 33.91 18.32 -46.09
CA ILE A 7 33.12 19.27 -45.30
C ILE A 7 31.65 19.21 -45.68
N GLY A 8 31.34 19.11 -46.99
CA GLY A 8 29.97 18.99 -47.46
C GLY A 8 29.27 17.70 -47.00
N THR A 9 30.01 16.58 -46.94
CA THR A 9 29.47 15.29 -46.47
C THR A 9 29.21 15.28 -44.96
N ALA A 10 30.10 15.87 -44.15
CA ALA A 10 29.91 15.98 -42.70
C ALA A 10 28.67 16.82 -42.31
N LEU A 11 28.37 17.87 -43.08
CA LEU A 11 27.25 18.78 -42.82
C LEU A 11 25.89 18.12 -43.14
N ILE A 12 25.84 17.31 -44.21
CA ILE A 12 24.64 16.55 -44.59
C ILE A 12 24.35 15.42 -43.59
N ILE A 13 25.38 14.72 -43.11
CA ILE A 13 25.22 13.64 -42.13
C ILE A 13 24.64 14.18 -40.81
N SER A 14 25.11 15.36 -40.37
CA SER A 14 24.63 16.00 -39.13
C SER A 14 23.17 16.48 -39.25
N ALA A 15 22.80 17.05 -40.40
CA ALA A 15 21.41 17.47 -40.65
C ALA A 15 20.45 16.26 -40.74
N ALA A 16 20.91 15.16 -41.33
CA ALA A 16 20.14 13.92 -41.40
C ALA A 16 19.90 13.30 -40.01
N THR A 17 20.85 13.43 -39.07
CA THR A 17 20.68 12.88 -37.71
C THR A 17 19.59 13.61 -36.94
N VAL A 18 19.47 14.94 -37.09
CA VAL A 18 18.44 15.74 -36.43
C VAL A 18 17.04 15.41 -36.95
N LEU A 19 16.91 15.08 -38.24
CA LEU A 19 15.63 14.71 -38.86
C LEU A 19 15.18 13.27 -38.55
N LEU A 20 16.09 12.39 -38.16
CA LEU A 20 15.81 10.98 -37.86
C LEU A 20 15.45 10.74 -36.38
N LEU A 21 15.85 11.63 -35.46
CA LEU A 21 15.53 11.53 -34.03
C LEU A 21 14.02 11.49 -33.72
N PRO A 22 13.15 12.30 -34.34
CA PRO A 22 11.70 12.26 -34.07
C PRO A 22 11.03 10.96 -34.54
N GLN A 23 11.59 10.29 -35.55
CA GLN A 23 11.03 9.05 -36.07
C GLN A 23 11.36 7.87 -35.15
N LEU A 24 12.55 7.87 -34.53
CA LEU A 24 12.90 6.90 -33.49
C LEU A 24 12.08 7.07 -32.21
N ALA A 25 11.70 8.31 -31.85
CA ALA A 25 10.81 8.57 -30.72
C ALA A 25 9.38 8.01 -30.91
N SER A 26 8.96 7.74 -32.16
CA SER A 26 7.68 7.07 -32.45
C SER A 26 7.73 5.54 -32.36
N LEU A 27 8.94 4.96 -32.26
CA LEU A 27 9.19 3.53 -32.10
C LEU A 27 9.45 3.14 -30.64
N GLU A 28 9.41 4.09 -29.71
CA GLU A 28 9.39 3.80 -28.28
C GLU A 28 8.06 3.12 -27.94
N PRO A 29 8.06 1.86 -27.47
CA PRO A 29 6.87 1.29 -26.87
C PRO A 29 6.58 2.12 -25.62
N SER A 30 5.54 2.93 -25.69
CA SER A 30 4.86 3.67 -24.63
C SER A 30 5.22 3.24 -23.19
N LEU A 31 6.38 3.69 -22.69
CA LEU A 31 6.68 3.74 -21.25
C LEU A 31 5.97 4.93 -20.57
N GLN A 32 5.11 5.62 -21.30
CA GLN A 32 4.22 6.70 -20.85
C GLN A 32 2.77 6.24 -20.58
N HIS A 33 2.53 4.94 -20.38
CA HIS A 33 1.24 4.42 -19.89
C HIS A 33 1.27 3.99 -18.40
N LYS A 34 2.25 4.44 -17.62
CA LYS A 34 2.33 4.14 -16.16
C LYS A 34 2.58 5.33 -15.23
N TYR A 35 2.42 6.55 -15.73
CA TYR A 35 2.10 7.69 -14.89
C TYR A 35 0.90 8.35 -15.55
N GLY A 36 -0.28 7.91 -15.13
CA GLY A 36 -1.50 8.66 -15.42
C GLY A 36 -1.23 10.11 -15.06
N ALA A 37 -1.70 11.01 -15.92
CA ALA A 37 -1.95 12.38 -15.54
C ALA A 37 -2.79 12.34 -14.26
N VAL A 38 -2.12 12.46 -13.12
CA VAL A 38 -2.76 12.83 -11.87
C VAL A 38 -3.09 14.29 -12.11
N GLU A 39 -4.36 14.55 -12.42
CA GLU A 39 -4.93 15.87 -12.38
C GLU A 39 -4.50 16.52 -11.06
N VAL A 40 -3.77 17.64 -11.17
CA VAL A 40 -3.26 18.42 -10.06
C VAL A 40 -4.42 19.21 -9.46
N PHE A 41 -5.32 18.49 -8.82
CA PHE A 41 -6.18 18.96 -7.74
C PHE A 41 -6.02 17.95 -6.60
N GLY A 42 -4.77 17.75 -6.16
CA GLY A 42 -4.50 16.87 -5.04
C GLY A 42 -5.12 17.50 -3.80
N GLU A 43 -6.12 16.83 -3.21
CA GLU A 43 -6.45 17.03 -1.81
C GLU A 43 -5.12 16.99 -1.04
N GLU A 44 -4.83 18.03 -0.26
CA GLU A 44 -3.68 18.05 0.63
C GLU A 44 -3.89 16.92 1.64
N GLY A 45 -3.27 15.76 1.38
CA GLY A 45 -3.43 14.60 2.25
C GLY A 45 -3.05 14.95 3.68
N THR A 46 -3.72 14.32 4.64
CA THR A 46 -3.67 14.70 6.05
C THR A 46 -2.28 14.48 6.64
N VAL A 47 -1.79 15.47 7.41
CA VAL A 47 -0.56 15.32 8.19
C VAL A 47 -0.92 14.72 9.55
N LEU A 48 -0.52 13.47 9.79
CA LEU A 48 -0.79 12.78 11.04
C LEU A 48 0.11 13.31 12.17
N GLY A 49 -0.49 13.58 13.32
CA GLY A 49 0.16 14.11 14.52
C GLY A 49 -0.50 13.56 15.79
N SER A 50 0.19 13.69 16.93
CA SER A 50 -0.37 13.24 18.21
C SER A 50 -1.66 13.98 18.62
N ASN A 51 -1.88 15.17 18.07
CA ASN A 51 -3.03 16.03 18.35
C ASN A 51 -4.28 15.73 17.49
N ASN A 52 -4.15 14.98 16.39
CA ASN A 52 -5.27 14.61 15.53
C ASN A 52 -5.44 13.10 15.34
N LEU A 53 -4.51 12.29 15.87
CA LEU A 53 -4.50 10.83 15.71
C LEU A 53 -5.79 10.16 16.16
N VAL A 54 -6.30 10.54 17.34
CA VAL A 54 -7.49 9.91 17.92
C VAL A 54 -8.74 10.29 17.13
N ASP A 55 -8.87 11.57 16.77
CA ASP A 55 -10.03 12.09 16.05
C ASP A 55 -10.12 11.45 14.65
N LEU A 56 -9.02 11.45 13.89
CA LEU A 56 -8.97 10.87 12.55
C LEU A 56 -9.24 9.37 12.53
N LEU A 57 -8.71 8.62 13.50
CA LEU A 57 -8.98 7.18 13.58
C LEU A 57 -10.40 6.86 14.05
N GLY A 58 -11.01 7.76 14.84
CA GLY A 58 -12.41 7.63 15.27
C GLY A 58 -13.42 7.82 14.14
N GLU A 59 -13.02 8.48 13.05
CA GLU A 59 -13.82 8.67 11.84
C GLU A 59 -13.78 7.45 10.89
N LEU A 60 -12.80 6.55 11.07
CA LEU A 60 -12.71 5.37 10.23
C LEU A 60 -13.90 4.43 10.48
N PRO A 61 -14.55 3.91 9.42
CA PRO A 61 -15.67 2.98 9.54
C PRO A 61 -15.19 1.56 9.87
N LEU A 62 -14.34 1.42 10.89
CA LEU A 62 -13.86 0.15 11.39
C LEU A 62 -14.99 -0.59 12.11
N THR A 63 -15.15 -1.87 11.79
CA THR A 63 -16.06 -2.74 12.53
C THR A 63 -15.37 -3.40 13.73
N LEU A 64 -14.03 -3.53 13.67
CA LEU A 64 -13.21 -3.97 14.80
C LEU A 64 -12.89 -2.78 15.71
N SER A 65 -12.93 -3.02 17.02
CA SER A 65 -12.55 -2.00 18.00
C SER A 65 -11.05 -1.72 17.95
N ILE A 66 -10.66 -0.45 18.02
CA ILE A 66 -9.27 -0.04 18.22
C ILE A 66 -8.88 -0.33 19.68
N ASP A 67 -7.86 -1.15 19.87
CA ASP A 67 -7.34 -1.50 21.20
C ASP A 67 -6.21 -0.57 21.62
N ARG A 68 -5.33 -0.23 20.66
CA ARG A 68 -4.20 0.66 20.90
C ARG A 68 -3.79 1.36 19.60
N VAL A 69 -3.40 2.61 19.73
CA VAL A 69 -2.79 3.39 18.67
C VAL A 69 -1.51 4.06 19.15
N GLY A 70 -0.52 4.18 18.27
CA GLY A 70 0.65 5.01 18.48
C GLY A 70 1.12 5.67 17.19
N TRP A 71 1.63 6.89 17.31
CA TRP A 71 2.26 7.63 16.21
C TRP A 71 3.63 8.12 16.66
N LYS A 72 4.69 7.68 15.98
CA LYS A 72 6.06 8.14 16.25
C LYS A 72 6.95 7.96 15.04
N GLY A 73 7.69 9.01 14.68
CA GLY A 73 8.76 8.91 13.69
C GLY A 73 8.28 8.34 12.34
N ARG A 74 7.13 8.80 11.84
CA ARG A 74 6.52 8.34 10.57
C ARG A 74 5.98 6.91 10.59
N VAL A 75 5.94 6.28 11.77
CA VAL A 75 5.35 4.95 11.99
C VAL A 75 4.03 5.08 12.71
N LEU A 76 2.95 4.59 12.08
CA LEU A 76 1.64 4.39 12.69
C LEU A 76 1.58 2.95 13.21
N SER A 77 1.33 2.80 14.52
CA SER A 77 1.05 1.50 15.14
C SER A 77 -0.42 1.42 15.48
N LEU A 78 -1.09 0.36 15.03
CA LEU A 78 -2.52 0.14 15.23
C LEU A 78 -2.77 -1.30 15.66
N ASP A 79 -3.40 -1.47 16.82
CA ASP A 79 -3.92 -2.75 17.28
C ASP A 79 -5.44 -2.73 17.15
N LEU A 80 -5.99 -3.64 16.36
CA LEU A 80 -7.43 -3.89 16.27
C LEU A 80 -7.79 -5.16 17.02
N LYS A 81 -8.96 -5.15 17.65
CA LYS A 81 -9.43 -6.21 18.52
C LYS A 81 -10.62 -6.94 17.92
N VAL A 82 -10.51 -8.26 17.88
CA VAL A 82 -11.62 -9.17 17.64
C VAL A 82 -12.28 -9.48 18.98
N THR A 83 -13.53 -9.08 19.14
CA THR A 83 -14.31 -9.36 20.35
C THR A 83 -15.34 -10.45 20.09
N GLY A 84 -15.14 -11.62 20.70
CA GLY A 84 -16.03 -12.77 20.52
C GLY A 84 -15.59 -13.69 19.37
N ASN A 85 -16.43 -14.68 19.07
CA ASN A 85 -16.14 -15.74 18.08
C ASN A 85 -16.85 -15.52 16.73
N GLU A 86 -17.52 -14.38 16.53
CA GLU A 86 -18.39 -14.15 15.38
C GLU A 86 -17.70 -13.42 14.22
N SER A 87 -16.53 -12.82 14.44
CA SER A 87 -15.84 -12.11 13.36
C SER A 87 -15.42 -13.04 12.25
N GLU A 88 -15.83 -12.74 11.03
CA GLU A 88 -15.44 -13.51 9.86
C GLU A 88 -14.07 -13.05 9.33
N PRO A 89 -13.30 -13.92 8.65
CA PRO A 89 -12.01 -13.53 8.10
C PRO A 89 -12.12 -12.35 7.12
N GLN A 90 -13.23 -12.27 6.39
CA GLN A 90 -13.53 -11.17 5.48
C GLN A 90 -13.64 -9.82 6.21
N GLU A 91 -14.32 -9.78 7.35
CA GLU A 91 -14.43 -8.57 8.19
C GLU A 91 -13.04 -8.07 8.60
N ILE A 92 -12.18 -9.00 9.05
CA ILE A 92 -10.82 -8.68 9.48
C ILE A 92 -10.01 -8.10 8.31
N TYR A 93 -10.08 -8.71 7.12
CA TYR A 93 -9.38 -8.19 5.94
C TYR A 93 -9.90 -6.81 5.49
N GLN A 94 -11.20 -6.55 5.61
CA GLN A 94 -11.78 -5.24 5.31
C GLN A 94 -11.25 -4.16 6.27
N ASN A 95 -11.19 -4.45 7.56
CA ASN A 95 -10.61 -3.53 8.55
C ASN A 95 -9.11 -3.29 8.30
N MET A 96 -8.37 -4.33 7.92
CA MET A 96 -6.97 -4.16 7.53
C MET A 96 -6.83 -3.26 6.30
N ALA A 97 -7.69 -3.42 5.29
CA ALA A 97 -7.68 -2.59 4.10
C ALA A 97 -8.03 -1.12 4.40
N LEU A 98 -8.99 -0.86 5.29
CA LEU A 98 -9.31 0.49 5.77
C LEU A 98 -8.11 1.15 6.47
N ALA A 99 -7.44 0.42 7.38
CA ALA A 99 -6.24 0.92 8.06
C ALA A 99 -5.10 1.23 7.07
N ILE A 100 -4.89 0.38 6.06
CA ILE A 100 -3.90 0.59 5.01
C ILE A 100 -4.26 1.81 4.14
N SER A 101 -5.54 1.97 3.79
CA SER A 101 -6.05 3.12 3.04
C SER A 101 -5.77 4.43 3.78
N PHE A 102 -6.16 4.49 5.05
CA PHE A 102 -5.90 5.63 5.90
C PHE A 102 -4.41 5.96 5.94
N ALA A 103 -3.57 4.96 6.23
CA ALA A 103 -2.13 5.16 6.36
C ALA A 103 -1.48 5.70 5.08
N PHE A 104 -1.83 5.18 3.90
CA PHE A 104 -1.04 5.47 2.69
C PHE A 104 -1.75 6.33 1.64
N GLN A 105 -3.07 6.37 1.64
CA GLN A 105 -3.84 7.21 0.70
C GLN A 105 -4.28 8.52 1.36
N GLU A 106 -4.71 8.48 2.62
CA GLU A 106 -5.29 9.66 3.28
C GLU A 106 -4.26 10.48 4.05
N THR A 107 -3.11 9.90 4.39
CA THR A 107 -2.00 10.64 5.01
C THR A 107 -0.77 10.77 4.12
N VAL A 108 -0.04 11.87 4.29
CA VAL A 108 1.20 12.16 3.55
C VAL A 108 2.47 11.80 4.30
N ASN A 109 2.39 11.59 5.62
CA ASN A 109 3.57 11.48 6.47
C ASN A 109 3.77 10.11 7.14
N VAL A 110 2.86 9.15 6.96
CA VAL A 110 3.03 7.77 7.42
C VAL A 110 3.86 6.99 6.40
N ASP A 111 5.05 6.52 6.79
CA ASP A 111 5.90 5.67 5.93
C ASP A 111 5.71 4.18 6.22
N GLN A 112 5.24 3.84 7.42
CA GLN A 112 5.09 2.47 7.87
C GLN A 112 3.85 2.32 8.75
N LEU A 113 3.07 1.28 8.48
CA LEU A 113 1.94 0.84 9.29
C LEU A 113 2.29 -0.49 9.96
N LEU A 114 2.38 -0.48 11.28
CA LEU A 114 2.46 -1.67 12.11
C LEU A 114 1.04 -2.03 12.57
N LEU A 115 0.41 -2.96 11.86
CA LEU A 115 -0.96 -3.37 12.14
C LEU A 115 -0.96 -4.72 12.85
N ARG A 116 -1.71 -4.84 13.94
CA ARG A 116 -1.91 -6.13 14.63
C ARG A 116 -3.38 -6.37 14.87
N ILE A 117 -3.81 -7.59 14.59
CA ILE A 117 -5.15 -8.08 14.94
C ILE A 117 -4.99 -9.00 16.15
N VAL A 118 -5.66 -8.68 17.24
CA VAL A 118 -5.60 -9.43 18.49
C VAL A 118 -6.98 -9.97 18.87
N ALA A 119 -7.01 -11.19 19.39
CA ALA A 119 -8.16 -11.72 20.10
C ALA A 119 -8.01 -11.43 21.60
N GLU A 120 -9.08 -10.94 22.20
CA GLU A 120 -9.19 -10.81 23.66
C GLU A 120 -10.12 -11.90 24.18
N ASP A 121 -9.58 -12.73 25.08
CA ASP A 121 -10.40 -13.65 25.85
C ASP A 121 -11.00 -12.91 27.04
N LYS A 122 -12.33 -12.68 27.01
CA LYS A 122 -13.06 -11.95 28.06
C LYS A 122 -12.98 -12.61 29.44
N TRP A 123 -12.60 -13.89 29.52
CA TRP A 123 -12.52 -14.63 30.78
C TRP A 123 -11.10 -14.73 31.34
N LEU A 124 -10.10 -14.70 30.46
CA LEU A 124 -8.70 -14.91 30.82
C LEU A 124 -7.84 -13.64 30.74
N GLU A 125 -8.41 -12.50 30.33
CA GLU A 125 -7.70 -11.25 30.00
C GLU A 125 -6.44 -11.49 29.13
N SER A 126 -6.42 -12.59 28.39
CA SER A 126 -5.25 -13.03 27.66
C SER A 126 -5.34 -12.51 26.24
N ARG A 127 -4.39 -11.65 25.88
CA ARG A 127 -4.25 -11.09 24.53
C ARG A 127 -3.51 -12.06 23.64
N ARG A 128 -4.15 -12.52 22.57
CA ARG A 128 -3.53 -13.44 21.60
C ARG A 128 -3.45 -12.79 20.22
N LEU A 129 -2.26 -12.82 19.63
CA LEU A 129 -2.05 -12.30 18.27
C LEU A 129 -2.71 -13.24 17.26
N LEU A 130 -3.50 -12.68 16.35
CA LEU A 130 -4.06 -13.39 15.20
C LEU A 130 -3.20 -13.15 13.95
N LEU A 131 -3.07 -11.88 13.59
CA LEU A 131 -2.36 -11.40 12.40
C LEU A 131 -1.47 -10.22 12.78
N ALA A 132 -0.34 -10.07 12.09
CA ALA A 132 0.48 -8.87 12.14
C ALA A 132 0.93 -8.47 10.73
N GLY A 133 0.94 -7.18 10.42
CA GLY A 133 1.48 -6.61 9.19
C GLY A 133 2.52 -5.54 9.51
N ASP A 134 3.62 -5.56 8.78
CA ASP A 134 4.64 -4.52 8.73
C ASP A 134 4.62 -3.88 7.34
N ILE A 135 3.58 -3.07 7.05
CA ILE A 135 3.35 -2.53 5.71
C ILE A 135 4.17 -1.24 5.56
N ARG A 136 4.89 -1.11 4.44
CA ARG A 136 5.70 0.07 4.12
C ARG A 136 5.14 0.78 2.90
N ARG A 137 5.11 2.11 2.94
CA ARG A 137 4.57 2.95 1.84
C ARG A 137 5.24 2.65 0.50
N ASN A 138 6.55 2.43 0.50
CA ASN A 138 7.33 2.16 -0.71
C ASN A 138 7.16 0.74 -1.28
N GLU A 139 6.58 -0.17 -0.50
CA GLU A 139 6.28 -1.56 -0.89
C GLU A 139 4.77 -1.75 -1.15
N TRP A 140 3.94 -0.85 -0.63
CA TRP A 140 2.49 -0.81 -0.85
C TRP A 140 2.16 -0.46 -2.31
N SER A 141 1.03 -1.01 -2.79
CA SER A 141 0.41 -0.60 -4.03
C SER A 141 -1.12 -0.71 -3.94
N PRO A 142 -1.87 0.07 -4.74
CA PRO A 142 -3.33 -0.07 -4.82
C PRO A 142 -3.79 -1.50 -5.12
N GLY A 143 -3.04 -2.23 -5.97
CA GLY A 143 -3.36 -3.63 -6.30
C GLY A 143 -3.22 -4.61 -5.14
N LEU A 144 -2.26 -4.40 -4.23
CA LEU A 144 -2.16 -5.20 -2.99
C LEU A 144 -3.36 -4.93 -2.07
N GLN A 145 -3.80 -3.68 -1.98
CA GLN A 145 -4.96 -3.32 -1.18
C GLN A 145 -6.26 -3.88 -1.76
N GLU A 146 -6.47 -3.80 -3.07
CA GLU A 146 -7.62 -4.38 -3.75
C GLU A 146 -7.63 -5.92 -3.58
N ALA A 147 -6.49 -6.58 -3.70
CA ALA A 147 -6.38 -8.02 -3.47
C ALA A 147 -6.76 -8.42 -2.03
N LEU A 148 -6.44 -7.59 -1.04
CA LEU A 148 -6.85 -7.80 0.35
C LEU A 148 -8.37 -7.63 0.52
N GLN A 149 -8.96 -6.60 -0.07
CA GLN A 149 -10.41 -6.33 -0.01
C GLN A 149 -11.23 -7.44 -0.69
N THR A 150 -10.72 -8.01 -1.78
CA THR A 150 -11.40 -9.01 -2.60
C THR A 150 -11.08 -10.46 -2.21
N ALA A 151 -10.23 -10.67 -1.21
CA ALA A 151 -9.87 -12.00 -0.72
C ALA A 151 -11.10 -12.81 -0.24
N ALA A 152 -12.20 -12.13 0.15
CA ALA A 152 -13.48 -12.74 0.53
C ALA A 152 -13.31 -13.81 1.62
N GLY A 153 -12.48 -13.53 2.62
CA GLY A 153 -12.21 -14.41 3.76
C GLY A 153 -11.40 -15.67 3.45
N ARG A 154 -10.97 -15.88 2.20
CA ARG A 154 -10.11 -17.02 1.82
C ARG A 154 -8.70 -16.88 2.42
N PRO A 155 -7.92 -17.98 2.53
CA PRO A 155 -6.51 -17.89 2.86
C PRO A 155 -5.78 -16.87 1.97
N LEU A 156 -4.98 -15.99 2.58
CA LEU A 156 -4.25 -14.97 1.82
C LEU A 156 -3.16 -15.64 0.96
N PRO A 157 -3.05 -15.29 -0.33
CA PRO A 157 -1.97 -15.81 -1.17
C PRO A 157 -0.60 -15.30 -0.71
N GLU A 158 0.45 -16.10 -0.91
CA GLU A 158 1.81 -15.76 -0.47
C GLU A 158 2.34 -14.45 -1.06
N SER A 159 1.92 -14.08 -2.27
CA SER A 159 2.26 -12.80 -2.89
C SER A 159 1.72 -11.62 -2.09
N LEU A 160 0.48 -11.71 -1.62
CA LEU A 160 -0.16 -10.68 -0.82
C LEU A 160 0.47 -10.63 0.58
N LYS A 161 0.70 -11.79 1.20
CA LYS A 161 1.39 -11.86 2.49
C LYS A 161 2.80 -11.29 2.43
N SER A 162 3.55 -11.57 1.37
CA SER A 162 4.89 -11.02 1.18
C SER A 162 4.84 -9.51 0.90
N GLY A 163 3.94 -9.06 0.02
CA GLY A 163 3.82 -7.65 -0.35
C GLY A 163 3.35 -6.74 0.79
N LEU A 164 2.51 -7.26 1.69
CA LEU A 164 2.06 -6.55 2.90
C LEU A 164 2.79 -7.00 4.17
N ARG A 165 3.79 -7.88 4.04
CA ARG A 165 4.59 -8.45 5.13
C ARG A 165 3.71 -8.97 6.28
N ILE A 166 2.65 -9.68 5.91
CA ILE A 166 1.67 -10.25 6.82
C ILE A 166 2.20 -11.56 7.38
N SER A 167 2.17 -11.68 8.70
CA SER A 167 2.41 -12.91 9.44
C SER A 167 1.12 -13.41 10.09
N GLU A 168 0.88 -14.70 9.94
CA GLU A 168 -0.30 -15.40 10.46
C GLU A 168 0.08 -16.27 11.66
N SER A 169 -0.63 -16.13 12.77
CA SER A 169 -0.47 -17.02 13.92
C SER A 169 -1.08 -18.40 13.68
N GLU A 170 -0.68 -19.38 14.48
CA GLU A 170 -1.33 -20.70 14.48
C GLU A 170 -2.78 -20.63 14.99
N LEU A 171 -3.08 -19.69 15.90
CA LEU A 171 -4.44 -19.45 16.37
C LEU A 171 -5.35 -18.98 15.23
N TRP A 172 -4.87 -18.03 14.42
CA TRP A 172 -5.58 -17.55 13.24
C TRP A 172 -5.92 -18.69 12.29
N LYS A 173 -4.91 -19.47 11.89
CA LYS A 173 -5.10 -20.58 10.94
C LYS A 173 -6.13 -21.58 11.43
N ARG A 174 -6.07 -21.98 12.71
CA ARG A 174 -6.97 -22.97 13.30
C ARG A 174 -8.39 -22.48 13.53
N GLN A 175 -8.58 -21.19 13.79
CA GLN A 175 -9.91 -20.66 14.13
C GLN A 175 -10.66 -20.16 12.90
N PHE A 176 -9.95 -19.68 11.88
CA PHE A 176 -10.54 -18.88 10.80
C PHE A 176 -10.32 -19.46 9.40
N ILE A 177 -9.22 -20.19 9.17
CA ILE A 177 -8.83 -20.63 7.82
C ILE A 177 -9.01 -22.14 7.61
N TYR A 178 -8.61 -22.94 8.60
CA TYR A 178 -8.74 -24.39 8.64
C TYR A 178 -9.44 -24.81 9.94
N PRO A 179 -10.70 -24.38 10.16
CA PRO A 179 -11.46 -24.70 11.36
C PRO A 179 -11.74 -26.19 11.53
#